data_AF-A0A285C256-F1
#
_entry.id   AF-A0A285C256-F1
#
_cell.length_a   1.000
_cell.length_b   1.000
_cell.length_c   1.000
_cell.angle_alpha   90.00
_cell.angle_beta   90.00
_cell.angle_gamma   90.00
#
_symmetry.space_group_name_H-M   'P 1'
#
loop_
_entity.id
_entity.type
_entity.pdbx_description
1 polymer ?
#
loop_
_entity_poly.entity_id
_entity_poly.type
_entity_poly.pdbx_seq_one_letter_code
_entity_poly.pdbx_strand_id
1 'polypeptide(L)'
;MAGGINTYGYVSGNALSRIDLLGLAEYSKIDLLNITSHLKWVFALNYPGENFITSRNAGPERDMLTRLMLGKDDPHDIAFFRHERAEANYCKPYYNIDSEIARRVQEEAHLKVLRDQQTTSRDLYHPDVIKNYPDLFNKSFFK
;
A
#
# COMPACT_ATOMS: atom_id res chain seq x y z
N MET A 1 -3.55 -9.33 -26.85
CA MET A 1 -3.07 -8.71 -25.60
C MET A 1 -4.31 -8.22 -24.85
N ALA A 2 -4.95 -9.13 -24.12
CA ALA A 2 -6.18 -8.83 -23.40
C ALA A 2 -5.81 -8.38 -21.99
N GLY A 3 -6.23 -7.17 -21.61
CA GLY A 3 -6.14 -6.68 -20.24
C GLY A 3 -6.84 -7.68 -19.32
N GLY A 4 -6.13 -8.11 -18.28
CA GLY A 4 -6.66 -9.00 -17.26
C GLY A 4 -7.92 -8.41 -16.65
N ILE A 5 -8.89 -9.28 -16.38
CA ILE A 5 -10.12 -8.95 -15.68
C ILE A 5 -9.72 -8.35 -14.33
N ASN A 6 -10.02 -7.07 -14.13
CA ASN A 6 -9.75 -6.38 -12.87
C ASN A 6 -10.63 -7.00 -11.76
N THR A 7 -10.01 -7.67 -10.80
CA THR A 7 -10.63 -8.51 -9.76
C THR A 7 -11.15 -7.74 -8.55
N TYR A 8 -11.29 -6.40 -8.59
CA TYR A 8 -11.96 -5.63 -7.51
C TYR A 8 -13.47 -5.90 -7.37
N GLY A 9 -13.99 -6.97 -7.99
CA GLY A 9 -15.39 -7.37 -7.98
C GLY A 9 -15.97 -7.91 -6.66
N TYR A 10 -15.20 -8.07 -5.58
CA TYR A 10 -15.76 -8.50 -4.28
C TYR A 10 -15.10 -7.74 -3.12
N VAL A 11 -15.60 -6.55 -2.83
CA VAL A 11 -16.36 -6.13 -1.62
C VAL A 11 -16.65 -4.63 -1.85
N SER A 12 -17.91 -4.28 -2.08
CA SER A 12 -18.31 -2.87 -2.18
C SER A 12 -18.62 -2.30 -0.79
N GLY A 13 -17.82 -1.32 -0.36
CA GLY A 13 -18.16 -0.41 0.74
C GLY A 13 -17.02 -0.05 1.69
N ASN A 14 -16.85 1.25 1.99
CA ASN A 14 -15.99 1.72 3.06
C ASN A 14 -16.48 1.25 4.44
N ALA A 15 -15.60 0.66 5.24
CA ALA A 15 -15.91 0.35 6.63
C ALA A 15 -15.48 1.44 7.64
N LEU A 16 -14.78 2.48 7.21
CA LEU A 16 -14.42 3.65 8.05
C LEU A 16 -15.59 4.62 8.25
N SER A 17 -16.64 4.54 7.42
CA SER A 17 -17.84 5.38 7.53
C SER A 17 -18.95 4.76 8.38
N ARG A 18 -18.76 3.54 8.91
CA ARG A 18 -19.74 2.80 9.71
C ARG A 18 -19.14 2.37 11.06
N ILE A 19 -19.94 2.44 12.13
CA ILE A 19 -19.55 1.89 13.43
C ILE A 19 -19.53 0.36 13.28
N ASP A 20 -18.35 -0.22 13.40
CA ASP A 20 -18.15 -1.66 13.34
C ASP A 20 -18.33 -2.31 14.72
N LEU A 21 -19.57 -2.65 15.04
CA LEU A 21 -19.93 -3.29 16.31
C LEU A 21 -19.46 -4.75 16.41
N LEU A 22 -19.01 -5.37 15.32
CA LEU A 22 -18.70 -6.81 15.24
C LEU A 22 -17.25 -7.13 14.85
N GLY A 23 -16.41 -6.13 14.55
CA GLY A 23 -15.04 -6.35 14.05
C GLY A 23 -14.98 -6.79 12.59
N LEU A 24 -16.04 -6.56 11.81
CA LEU A 24 -16.18 -6.95 10.40
C LEU A 24 -15.74 -5.86 9.41
N ALA A 25 -15.36 -4.69 9.91
CA ALA A 25 -14.81 -3.62 9.09
C ALA A 25 -13.41 -4.01 8.63
N GLU A 26 -13.25 -4.18 7.32
CA GLU A 26 -11.97 -4.49 6.70
C GLU A 26 -10.91 -3.38 6.92
N TYR A 27 -11.35 -2.19 7.33
CA TYR A 27 -10.58 -0.95 7.51
C TYR A 27 -10.65 -0.45 8.95
N SER A 28 -10.14 -1.21 9.91
CA SER A 28 -10.08 -0.71 11.29
C SER A 28 -9.02 0.40 11.42
N LYS A 29 -9.17 1.28 12.42
CA LYS A 29 -8.11 2.25 12.78
C LYS A 29 -6.78 1.54 13.09
N ILE A 30 -6.85 0.30 13.58
CA ILE A 30 -5.68 -0.53 13.90
C ILE A 30 -4.97 -0.95 12.60
N ASP A 31 -5.72 -1.33 11.56
CA ASP A 31 -5.13 -1.71 10.26
C ASP A 31 -4.45 -0.52 9.57
N LEU A 32 -5.06 0.67 9.63
CA LEU A 32 -4.43 1.89 9.11
C LEU A 32 -3.11 2.22 9.83
N LEU A 33 -3.04 2.02 11.14
CA LEU A 33 -1.81 2.19 11.91
C LEU A 33 -0.75 1.14 11.54
N ASN A 34 -1.16 -0.11 11.32
CA ASN A 34 -0.28 -1.18 10.88
C ASN A 34 0.32 -0.89 9.50
N ILE A 35 -0.52 -0.50 8.53
CA ILE A 35 -0.09 -0.13 7.18
C ILE A 35 0.83 1.10 7.22
N THR A 36 0.48 2.12 8.00
CA THR A 36 1.34 3.32 8.15
C THR A 36 2.71 2.94 8.72
N SER A 37 2.77 2.03 9.69
CA SER A 37 4.04 1.57 10.27
C SER A 37 4.83 0.73 9.27
N HIS A 38 4.14 -0.11 8.50
CA HIS A 38 4.74 -0.88 7.41
C HIS A 38 5.39 0.02 6.36
N LEU A 39 4.64 1.00 5.83
CA LEU A 39 5.14 1.94 4.83
C LEU A 39 6.34 2.75 5.32
N LYS A 40 6.34 3.17 6.59
CA LYS A 40 7.51 3.81 7.21
C LYS A 40 8.74 2.91 7.23
N TRP A 41 8.54 1.62 7.54
CA TRP A 41 9.61 0.63 7.56
C TRP A 41 10.14 0.35 6.15
N VAL A 42 9.26 0.10 5.16
CA VAL A 42 9.64 -0.09 3.75
C VAL A 42 10.40 1.13 3.23
N PHE A 43 9.94 2.34 3.55
CA PHE A 43 10.59 3.57 3.14
C PHE A 43 11.98 3.72 3.76
N ALA A 44 12.14 3.42 5.06
CA ALA A 44 13.43 3.46 5.73
C ALA A 44 14.43 2.44 5.14
N LEU A 45 13.94 1.28 4.68
CA LEU A 45 14.77 0.29 3.99
C LEU A 45 15.25 0.80 2.64
N ASN A 46 14.39 1.45 1.85
CA ASN A 46 14.71 1.82 0.46
C ASN A 46 15.37 3.20 0.33
N TYR A 47 15.15 4.09 1.30
CA TYR A 47 15.67 5.45 1.32
C TYR A 47 16.36 5.76 2.67
N PRO A 48 17.53 5.15 2.95
CA PRO A 48 18.23 5.38 4.21
C PRO A 48 18.56 6.86 4.43
N GLY A 49 18.21 7.38 5.60
CA GLY A 49 18.42 8.79 5.96
C GLY A 49 17.31 9.75 5.52
N GLU A 50 16.31 9.27 4.78
CA GLU A 50 15.11 10.05 4.47
C GLU A 50 13.98 9.78 5.47
N ASN A 51 13.06 10.74 5.60
CA ASN A 51 11.91 10.62 6.49
C ASN A 51 10.62 10.42 5.68
N PHE A 52 9.91 9.32 5.93
CA PHE A 52 8.66 8.98 5.26
C PHE A 52 7.59 10.09 5.35
N ILE A 53 7.59 10.91 6.41
CA ILE A 53 6.59 11.97 6.58
C ILE A 53 6.86 13.17 5.66
N THR A 54 8.13 13.48 5.41
CA THR A 54 8.52 14.74 4.73
C THR A 54 9.11 14.54 3.35
N SER A 55 9.61 13.34 3.02
CA SER A 55 10.26 13.10 1.73
C SER A 55 9.26 13.16 0.58
N ARG A 56 9.65 13.79 -0.53
CA ARG A 56 8.84 13.77 -1.76
C ARG A 56 8.68 12.35 -2.32
N ASN A 57 9.66 11.47 -2.11
CA ASN A 57 9.64 10.11 -2.64
C ASN A 57 8.53 9.24 -2.02
N ALA A 58 8.12 9.55 -0.78
CA ALA A 58 6.97 8.93 -0.10
C ALA A 58 5.64 9.68 -0.35
N GLY A 59 5.64 10.68 -1.24
CA GLY A 59 4.44 11.44 -1.59
C GLY A 59 3.27 10.58 -2.06
N PRO A 60 3.47 9.63 -2.99
CA PRO A 60 2.41 8.76 -3.47
C PRO A 60 1.70 7.98 -2.37
N GLU A 61 2.47 7.28 -1.53
CA GLU A 61 1.96 6.42 -0.45
C GLU A 61 1.28 7.26 0.63
N ARG A 62 1.83 8.44 0.97
CA ARG A 62 1.18 9.36 1.92
C ARG A 62 -0.15 9.90 1.40
N ASP A 63 -0.25 10.21 0.11
CA ASP A 63 -1.52 10.68 -0.47
C ASP A 63 -2.57 9.56 -0.43
N MET A 64 -2.18 8.32 -0.78
CA MET A 64 -3.06 7.15 -0.67
C MET A 64 -3.53 6.91 0.78
N LEU A 65 -2.60 6.96 1.74
CA LEU A 65 -2.92 6.88 3.18
C LEU A 65 -3.88 7.98 3.63
N THR A 66 -3.65 9.23 3.19
CA THR A 66 -4.48 10.37 3.56
C THR A 66 -5.90 10.19 3.06
N ARG A 67 -6.07 9.71 1.82
CA ARG A 67 -7.40 9.42 1.25
C ARG A 67 -8.12 8.34 2.06
N LEU A 68 -7.42 7.27 2.43
CA LEU A 68 -7.96 6.23 3.31
C LEU A 68 -8.35 6.79 4.69
N MET A 69 -7.50 7.60 5.32
CA MET A 69 -7.81 8.24 6.62
C MET A 69 -9.01 9.19 6.57
N LEU A 70 -9.26 9.81 5.41
CA LEU A 70 -10.44 10.65 5.15
C LEU A 70 -11.70 9.84 4.81
N GLY A 71 -11.63 8.51 4.81
CA GLY A 71 -12.76 7.64 4.50
C GLY A 71 -13.10 7.60 3.01
N LYS A 72 -12.11 7.73 2.12
CA LYS A 72 -12.28 7.39 0.70
C LYS A 72 -12.27 5.88 0.50
N ASP A 73 -13.13 5.39 -0.38
CA ASP A 73 -13.33 3.98 -0.74
C ASP A 73 -13.39 3.76 -2.25
N ASP A 74 -12.74 4.64 -3.02
CA ASP A 74 -12.55 4.38 -4.44
C ASP A 74 -11.77 3.05 -4.62
N PRO A 75 -12.02 2.27 -5.69
CA PRO A 75 -11.37 0.97 -5.87
C PRO A 75 -9.85 1.01 -5.76
N HIS A 76 -9.18 2.10 -6.16
CA HIS A 76 -7.73 2.23 -6.03
C HIS A 76 -7.28 2.42 -4.58
N ASP A 77 -8.03 3.19 -3.79
CA ASP A 77 -7.73 3.39 -2.36
C ASP A 77 -7.88 2.06 -1.61
N ILE A 78 -8.93 1.29 -1.92
CA ILE A 78 -9.16 -0.07 -1.41
C ILE A 78 -8.07 -1.04 -1.86
N ALA A 79 -7.68 -0.99 -3.13
CA ALA A 79 -6.62 -1.82 -3.69
C ALA A 79 -5.31 -1.65 -2.94
N PHE A 80 -4.87 -0.39 -2.81
CA PHE A 80 -3.68 -0.02 -2.06
C PHE A 80 -3.77 -0.52 -0.61
N PHE A 81 -4.87 -0.26 0.08
CA PHE A 81 -5.06 -0.76 1.46
C PHE A 81 -4.87 -2.27 1.58
N ARG A 82 -5.53 -3.05 0.72
CA ARG A 82 -5.46 -4.52 0.75
C ARG A 82 -4.07 -5.03 0.41
N HIS A 83 -3.40 -4.39 -0.53
CA HIS A 83 -2.02 -4.66 -0.92
C HIS A 83 -1.07 -4.46 0.27
N GLU A 84 -1.04 -3.26 0.83
CA GLU A 84 -0.16 -2.91 1.95
C GLU A 84 -0.43 -3.75 3.20
N ARG A 85 -1.70 -4.08 3.48
CA ARG A 85 -2.06 -4.96 4.58
C ARG A 85 -1.51 -6.38 4.39
N ALA A 86 -1.59 -6.91 3.17
CA ALA A 86 -1.07 -8.24 2.86
C ALA A 86 0.46 -8.27 2.98
N GLU A 87 1.15 -7.27 2.43
CA GLU A 87 2.60 -7.13 2.58
C GLU A 87 3.03 -6.98 4.04
N ALA A 88 2.34 -6.12 4.80
CA ALA A 88 2.63 -5.90 6.21
C ALA A 88 2.58 -7.21 7.00
N ASN A 89 1.63 -8.10 6.71
CA ASN A 89 1.52 -9.40 7.37
C ASN A 89 2.70 -10.32 7.07
N TYR A 90 3.22 -10.32 5.84
CA TYR A 90 4.41 -11.07 5.48
C TYR A 90 5.67 -10.47 6.13
N CYS A 91 5.78 -9.15 6.18
CA CYS A 91 6.99 -8.46 6.62
C CYS A 91 7.10 -8.29 8.14
N LYS A 92 5.98 -8.34 8.88
CA LYS A 92 5.93 -8.06 10.33
C LYS A 92 6.97 -8.82 11.17
N PRO A 93 7.26 -10.12 10.94
CA PRO A 93 8.30 -10.83 11.70
C PRO A 93 9.72 -10.29 11.49
N TYR A 94 9.93 -9.48 10.44
CA TYR A 94 11.23 -9.05 9.95
C TYR A 94 11.53 -7.56 10.26
N TYR A 95 10.71 -6.89 11.06
CA TYR A 95 10.89 -5.46 11.34
C TYR A 95 12.18 -5.15 12.13
N ASN A 96 12.68 -6.10 12.91
CA ASN A 96 13.83 -5.93 13.80
C ASN A 96 15.02 -6.81 13.40
N ILE A 97 15.10 -7.21 12.13
CA ILE A 97 16.22 -8.00 11.62
C ILE A 97 17.15 -7.14 10.75
N ASP A 98 18.24 -7.75 10.29
CA ASP A 98 19.18 -7.11 9.39
C ASP A 98 18.50 -6.51 8.15
N SER A 99 18.90 -5.30 7.78
CA SER A 99 18.26 -4.51 6.72
C SER A 99 18.39 -5.15 5.32
N GLU A 100 19.44 -5.93 5.05
CA GLU A 100 19.62 -6.59 3.77
C GLU A 100 18.61 -7.73 3.61
N ILE A 101 18.47 -8.55 4.66
CA ILE A 101 17.49 -9.63 4.69
C ILE A 101 16.07 -9.06 4.67
N ALA A 102 15.80 -8.03 5.46
CA ALA A 102 14.52 -7.33 5.48
C ALA A 102 14.12 -6.81 4.08
N ARG A 103 15.06 -6.22 3.34
CA ARG A 103 14.79 -5.70 1.98
C ARG A 103 14.46 -6.83 1.00
N ARG A 104 15.17 -7.96 1.06
CA ARG A 104 14.84 -9.15 0.24
C ARG A 104 13.44 -9.69 0.53
N VAL A 105 13.10 -9.82 1.81
CA VAL A 105 11.77 -10.30 2.23
C VAL A 105 10.67 -9.34 1.78
N GLN A 106 10.92 -8.02 1.86
CA GLN A 106 9.96 -7.02 1.39
C GLN A 106 9.74 -7.14 -0.12
N GLU A 107 10.80 -7.30 -0.92
CA GLU A 107 10.69 -7.48 -2.36
C GLU A 107 9.94 -8.77 -2.73
N GLU A 108 10.26 -9.90 -2.07
CA GLU A 108 9.56 -11.16 -2.26
C GLU A 108 8.07 -11.07 -1.88
N ALA A 109 7.76 -10.39 -0.77
CA ALA A 109 6.39 -10.15 -0.33
C ALA A 109 5.63 -9.28 -1.35
N HIS A 110 6.23 -8.19 -1.83
CA HIS A 110 5.65 -7.30 -2.83
C HIS A 110 5.28 -8.06 -4.10
N LEU A 111 6.25 -8.78 -4.68
CA LEU A 111 6.04 -9.56 -5.90
C LEU A 111 5.00 -10.67 -5.71
N LYS A 112 4.96 -11.28 -4.52
CA LYS A 112 3.95 -12.28 -4.19
C LYS A 112 2.55 -11.68 -4.13
N VAL A 113 2.37 -10.57 -3.42
CA VAL A 113 1.07 -9.92 -3.26
C VAL A 113 0.55 -9.40 -4.61
N LEU A 114 1.39 -8.77 -5.43
CA LEU A 114 1.02 -8.35 -6.78
C LEU A 114 0.51 -9.52 -7.63
N ARG A 115 1.23 -10.65 -7.59
CA ARG A 115 0.88 -11.85 -8.35
C ARG A 115 -0.43 -12.45 -7.87
N ASP A 116 -0.62 -12.57 -6.56
CA ASP A 116 -1.83 -13.13 -5.97
C ASP A 116 -3.05 -12.24 -6.26
N GLN A 117 -2.86 -10.91 -6.31
CA GLN A 117 -3.88 -9.93 -6.66
C GLN A 117 -4.07 -9.75 -8.18
N GLN A 118 -3.19 -10.32 -9.01
CA GLN A 118 -3.16 -10.16 -10.47
C GLN A 118 -3.13 -8.69 -10.91
N THR A 119 -2.33 -7.87 -10.22
CA THR A 119 -2.21 -6.43 -10.45
C THR A 119 -0.75 -6.03 -10.68
N THR A 120 -0.53 -4.85 -11.26
CA THR A 120 0.79 -4.22 -11.25
C THR A 120 0.83 -3.13 -10.20
N SER A 121 2.03 -2.78 -9.76
CA SER A 121 2.15 -1.78 -8.72
C SER A 121 1.71 -0.37 -9.19
N ARG A 122 1.72 -0.10 -10.51
CA ARG A 122 1.13 1.14 -11.05
C ARG A 122 -0.39 1.16 -10.89
N ASP A 123 -1.05 0.02 -11.04
CA ASP A 123 -2.50 -0.12 -10.97
C ASP A 123 -3.04 0.08 -9.54
N LEU A 124 -2.16 0.02 -8.53
CA LEU A 124 -2.51 0.26 -7.13
C LEU A 124 -2.78 1.73 -6.82
N TYR A 125 -2.20 2.66 -7.59
CA TYR A 125 -2.24 4.08 -7.26
C TYR A 125 -3.42 4.78 -7.90
N HIS A 126 -4.09 5.62 -7.12
CA HIS A 126 -5.20 6.42 -7.59
C HIS A 126 -4.73 7.40 -8.71
N PRO A 127 -5.53 7.62 -9.77
CA PRO A 127 -5.16 8.52 -10.88
C PRO A 127 -4.72 9.93 -10.45
N ASP A 128 -5.40 10.52 -9.45
CA ASP A 128 -4.99 11.82 -8.87
C ASP A 128 -3.57 11.79 -8.30
N VAL A 129 -3.17 10.69 -7.65
CA VAL A 129 -1.83 10.53 -7.09
C VAL A 129 -0.81 10.43 -8.23
N ILE A 130 -1.11 9.65 -9.25
CA ILE A 130 -0.27 9.54 -10.45
C ILE A 130 -0.09 10.91 -11.12
N LYS A 131 -1.17 11.69 -11.21
CA LYS A 131 -1.16 13.05 -11.76
C LYS A 131 -0.33 14.03 -10.93
N ASN A 132 -0.32 13.88 -9.60
CA ASN A 132 0.43 14.74 -8.68
C ASN A 132 1.93 14.42 -8.64
N TYR A 133 2.31 13.16 -8.92
CA TYR A 133 3.71 12.70 -8.88
C TYR A 133 4.18 12.03 -10.20
N PRO A 134 3.96 12.67 -11.37
CA PRO A 134 4.09 11.99 -12.67
C PRO A 134 5.53 11.51 -12.96
N ASP A 135 6.55 12.20 -12.45
CA ASP A 135 7.95 11.84 -12.62
C ASP A 135 8.35 10.58 -11.84
N LEU A 136 7.65 10.27 -10.76
CA LEU A 136 7.88 9.07 -9.98
C LEU A 136 7.35 7.85 -10.74
N PHE A 137 6.15 7.93 -11.31
CA PHE A 137 5.55 6.80 -12.05
C PHE A 137 6.16 6.50 -13.44
N ASN A 138 7.07 7.36 -13.93
CA ASN A 138 7.75 7.20 -15.22
C ASN A 138 9.14 6.57 -15.11
N LYS A 139 9.75 6.64 -13.91
CA LYS A 139 10.86 5.74 -13.60
C LYS A 139 10.23 4.37 -13.33
N SER A 140 10.92 3.29 -13.69
CA SER A 140 10.50 1.93 -13.36
C SER A 140 10.50 1.77 -11.84
N PHE A 141 9.50 2.31 -11.15
CA PHE A 141 9.38 2.40 -9.69
C PHE A 141 9.24 1.01 -9.03
N PHE A 142 9.27 -0.04 -9.84
CA PHE A 142 9.19 -1.46 -9.51
C PHE A 142 10.19 -2.27 -10.33
N LYS A 143 11.43 -1.75 -10.48
CA LYS A 143 12.53 -2.61 -10.87
C LYS A 143 13.06 -3.34 -9.66
#